data_AF-V2I0U5-F1
#
_entry.id   AF-V2I0U5-F1
#
_cell.length_a   1.000
_cell.length_b   1.000
_cell.length_c   1.000
_cell.angle_alpha   90.00
_cell.angle_beta   90.00
_cell.angle_gamma   90.00
#
_symmetry.space_group_name_H-M   'P 1'
#
loop_
_entity.id
_entity.type
_entity.pdbx_description
1 polymer ?
#
loop_
_entity_poly.entity_id
_entity_poly.type
_entity_poly.pdbx_seq_one_letter_code
_entity_poly.pdbx_strand_id
1 'polypeptide(L)'
;ALDRAARGDARWQGRVGPALARAREWIEGMQSGDGGWGAFEPENTHSHLNSIPFADHGALLDPPTADVSARCLSMLAQLGQLPANSRAAAQALRYLLGEQEANGSWYGRWGTNYLYGTWSALCALQAAGLGPEAAPVRRAAQWLLSVQNDDGGWGEDGSSYRLDYRGHESAPSTPSQTAWALLGLMAAGCRGLPAVARGIDYLLREQRADGLWDEQHYTAVGFPRVFYLRYHGYARYFPLWALARYRNLEGVRKPADANDANDAAGRMPWGM
;
A
#
# COMPACT_ATOMS: atom_id res chain seq x y z
N ALA A 1 -7.44 -8.79 9.01
CA ALA A 1 -8.47 -9.86 9.08
C ALA A 1 -7.93 -11.09 9.82
N LEU A 2 -6.66 -11.46 9.59
CA LEU A 2 -5.97 -12.55 10.26
C LEU A 2 -5.85 -12.36 11.78
N ASP A 3 -5.52 -11.15 12.23
CA ASP A 3 -5.50 -10.80 13.67
C ASP A 3 -6.87 -11.00 14.34
N ARG A 4 -7.98 -10.72 13.62
CA ARG A 4 -9.35 -10.98 14.12
C ARG A 4 -9.72 -12.46 14.12
N ALA A 5 -9.22 -13.24 13.18
CA ALA A 5 -9.40 -14.69 13.16
C ALA A 5 -8.57 -15.36 14.27
N ALA A 6 -7.35 -14.87 14.52
CA ALA A 6 -6.48 -15.33 15.60
C ALA A 6 -7.00 -14.93 16.99
N ARG A 7 -7.60 -13.74 17.13
CA ARG A 7 -8.27 -13.29 18.37
C ARG A 7 -9.74 -13.74 18.49
N GLY A 8 -10.25 -14.49 17.51
CA GLY A 8 -11.62 -15.00 17.50
C GLY A 8 -11.84 -16.15 18.48
N ASP A 9 -13.12 -16.45 18.75
CA ASP A 9 -13.64 -17.58 19.53
C ASP A 9 -12.76 -18.85 19.37
N ALA A 10 -12.41 -19.53 20.47
CA ALA A 10 -11.47 -20.66 20.53
C ALA A 10 -11.80 -21.78 19.52
N ARG A 11 -13.07 -21.90 19.14
CA ARG A 11 -13.55 -22.80 18.08
C ARG A 11 -12.93 -22.54 16.71
N TRP A 12 -12.58 -21.29 16.40
CA TRP A 12 -11.97 -20.89 15.14
C TRP A 12 -10.46 -21.11 15.17
N GLN A 13 -9.80 -20.81 16.29
CA GLN A 13 -8.36 -21.03 16.45
C GLN A 13 -7.96 -22.49 16.17
N GLY A 14 -8.72 -23.47 16.70
CA GLY A 14 -8.44 -24.89 16.43
C GLY A 14 -8.65 -25.30 14.97
N ARG A 15 -9.58 -24.67 14.24
CA ARG A 15 -9.90 -25.03 12.84
C ARG A 15 -9.01 -24.34 11.81
N VAL A 16 -8.67 -23.06 12.02
CA VAL A 16 -7.86 -22.30 11.05
C VAL A 16 -6.39 -22.22 11.41
N GLY A 17 -6.01 -22.49 12.67
CA GLY A 17 -4.63 -22.42 13.15
C GLY A 17 -3.63 -23.22 12.29
N PRO A 18 -3.89 -24.50 11.98
CA PRO A 18 -3.00 -25.28 11.12
C PRO A 18 -2.87 -24.72 9.70
N ALA A 19 -3.93 -24.14 9.14
CA ALA A 19 -3.88 -23.51 7.82
C ALA A 19 -3.07 -22.21 7.84
N LEU A 20 -3.20 -21.41 8.90
CA LEU A 20 -2.40 -20.20 9.10
C LEU A 20 -0.92 -20.52 9.29
N ALA A 21 -0.60 -21.59 10.05
CA ALA A 21 0.77 -22.05 10.24
C ALA A 21 1.41 -22.46 8.92
N ARG A 22 0.72 -23.28 8.10
CA ARG A 22 1.22 -23.67 6.77
C ARG A 22 1.36 -22.49 5.81
N ALA A 23 0.40 -21.55 5.83
CA ALA A 23 0.48 -20.36 5.00
C ALA A 23 1.68 -19.48 5.39
N ARG A 24 1.94 -19.34 6.69
CA ARG A 24 3.13 -18.63 7.19
C ARG A 24 4.42 -19.32 6.76
N GLU A 25 4.53 -20.63 6.99
CA GLU A 25 5.69 -21.43 6.61
C GLU A 25 5.98 -21.30 5.11
N TRP A 26 4.95 -21.39 4.28
CA TRP A 26 5.09 -21.18 2.84
C TRP A 26 5.57 -19.77 2.51
N ILE A 27 4.95 -18.72 3.07
CA ILE A 27 5.38 -17.34 2.83
C ILE A 27 6.83 -17.11 3.26
N GLU A 28 7.23 -17.59 4.43
CA GLU A 28 8.63 -17.47 4.89
C GLU A 28 9.60 -18.24 3.98
N GLY A 29 9.22 -19.42 3.48
CA GLY A 29 10.02 -20.23 2.56
C GLY A 29 10.15 -19.65 1.15
N MET A 30 9.21 -18.79 0.73
CA MET A 30 9.22 -18.13 -0.59
C MET A 30 9.95 -16.77 -0.59
N GLN A 31 10.56 -16.38 0.53
CA GLN A 31 11.32 -15.14 0.63
C GLN A 31 12.66 -15.26 -0.10
N SER A 32 12.98 -14.30 -0.96
CA SER A 32 14.29 -14.19 -1.59
C SER A 32 15.34 -13.66 -0.61
N GLY A 33 16.63 -13.88 -0.93
CA GLY A 33 17.78 -13.57 -0.09
C GLY A 33 17.99 -12.07 0.15
N ASP A 34 17.48 -11.22 -0.75
CA ASP A 34 17.43 -9.77 -0.59
C ASP A 34 16.36 -9.30 0.43
N GLY A 35 15.48 -10.21 0.85
CA GLY A 35 14.42 -9.99 1.82
C GLY A 35 13.05 -9.68 1.22
N GLY A 36 12.93 -9.60 -0.11
CA GLY A 36 11.65 -9.39 -0.78
C GLY A 36 11.00 -10.68 -1.29
N TRP A 37 9.87 -10.52 -1.98
CA TRP A 37 9.11 -11.60 -2.61
C TRP A 37 8.76 -11.26 -4.06
N GLY A 38 9.00 -12.23 -4.94
CA GLY A 38 8.32 -12.32 -6.24
C GLY A 38 6.88 -12.80 -6.05
N ALA A 39 6.10 -12.83 -7.12
CA ALA A 39 4.71 -13.27 -7.08
C ALA A 39 4.56 -14.79 -6.93
N PHE A 40 5.48 -15.57 -7.47
CA PHE A 40 5.35 -17.01 -7.67
C PHE A 40 6.58 -17.81 -7.23
N GLU A 41 7.81 -17.31 -7.40
CA GLU A 41 9.03 -18.06 -7.06
C GLU A 41 10.09 -17.22 -6.32
N PRO A 42 10.80 -17.80 -5.32
CA PRO A 42 11.98 -17.16 -4.75
C PRO A 42 13.15 -17.20 -5.75
N GLU A 43 14.07 -16.25 -5.63
CA GLU A 43 15.32 -16.20 -6.39
C GLU A 43 15.18 -16.21 -7.92
N ASN A 44 14.01 -15.83 -8.45
CA ASN A 44 13.82 -15.66 -9.88
C ASN A 44 14.40 -14.30 -10.36
N THR A 45 15.72 -14.13 -10.20
CA THR A 45 16.42 -12.83 -10.27
C THR A 45 17.54 -12.80 -11.33
N HIS A 46 17.59 -13.80 -12.22
CA HIS A 46 18.60 -13.94 -13.27
C HIS A 46 18.42 -12.94 -14.43
N SER A 47 18.54 -11.64 -14.14
CA SER A 47 18.22 -10.51 -15.04
C SER A 47 18.87 -10.57 -16.43
N HIS A 48 20.03 -11.20 -16.55
CA HIS A 48 20.72 -11.42 -17.83
C HIS A 48 19.87 -12.22 -18.85
N LEU A 49 18.89 -13.01 -18.39
CA LEU A 49 17.97 -13.74 -19.27
C LEU A 49 16.99 -12.81 -20.02
N ASN A 50 16.80 -11.57 -19.57
CA ASN A 50 16.04 -10.57 -20.32
C ASN A 50 16.82 -9.98 -21.52
N SER A 51 18.08 -10.34 -21.72
CA SER A 51 18.92 -9.83 -22.82
C SER A 51 18.85 -10.69 -24.10
N ILE A 52 18.06 -11.76 -24.11
CA ILE A 52 17.88 -12.61 -25.30
C ILE A 52 16.78 -12.04 -26.21
N PRO A 53 16.84 -12.25 -27.54
CA PRO A 53 15.85 -11.69 -28.47
C PRO A 53 14.39 -12.07 -28.18
N PHE A 54 14.16 -13.23 -27.53
CA PHE A 54 12.83 -13.69 -27.14
C PHE A 54 12.22 -12.90 -25.97
N ALA A 55 13.05 -12.28 -25.13
CA ALA A 55 12.62 -11.59 -23.91
C ALA A 55 12.51 -10.07 -24.13
N ASP A 56 12.09 -9.65 -25.31
CA ASP A 56 11.94 -8.26 -25.75
C ASP A 56 11.00 -7.41 -24.87
N HIS A 57 10.12 -8.06 -24.10
CA HIS A 57 9.22 -7.41 -23.15
C HIS A 57 9.79 -7.28 -21.71
N GLY A 58 10.95 -7.89 -21.43
CA GLY A 58 11.62 -7.81 -20.13
C GLY A 58 10.86 -8.47 -18.96
N ALA A 59 9.97 -9.40 -19.25
CA ALA A 59 9.04 -10.00 -18.29
C ALA A 59 9.24 -11.52 -18.09
N LEU A 60 10.41 -12.04 -18.44
CA LEU A 60 10.70 -13.47 -18.30
C LEU A 60 10.85 -13.91 -16.84
N LEU A 61 11.09 -12.96 -15.95
CA LEU A 61 11.48 -13.19 -14.57
C LEU A 61 10.42 -12.70 -13.59
N ASP A 62 10.50 -13.23 -12.37
CA ASP A 62 9.67 -12.88 -11.21
C ASP A 62 10.54 -12.38 -10.04
N PRO A 63 11.26 -11.25 -10.22
CA PRO A 63 12.10 -10.73 -9.15
C PRO A 63 11.24 -10.19 -8.00
N PRO A 64 11.82 -10.07 -6.79
CA PRO A 64 11.18 -9.38 -5.69
C PRO A 64 10.67 -7.98 -6.03
N THR A 65 9.48 -7.66 -5.55
CA THR A 65 8.83 -6.36 -5.80
C THR A 65 8.28 -5.75 -4.51
N ALA A 66 8.27 -4.42 -4.43
CA ALA A 66 7.85 -3.68 -3.24
C ALA A 66 6.39 -3.97 -2.84
N ASP A 67 5.48 -4.05 -3.80
CA ASP A 67 4.06 -4.27 -3.54
C ASP A 67 3.76 -5.68 -3.03
N VAL A 68 4.38 -6.73 -3.59
CA VAL A 68 4.24 -8.11 -3.08
C VAL A 68 4.89 -8.25 -1.71
N SER A 69 6.11 -7.74 -1.55
CA SER A 69 6.84 -7.78 -0.28
C SER A 69 6.09 -7.05 0.84
N ALA A 70 5.42 -5.94 0.53
CA ALA A 70 4.57 -5.22 1.46
C ALA A 70 3.36 -6.06 1.92
N ARG A 71 2.75 -6.86 1.03
CA ARG A 71 1.67 -7.78 1.41
C ARG A 71 2.17 -8.89 2.33
N CYS A 72 3.32 -9.49 2.02
CA CYS A 72 3.94 -10.53 2.85
C CYS A 72 4.29 -9.99 4.25
N LEU A 73 4.96 -8.83 4.34
CA LEU A 73 5.26 -8.18 5.62
C LEU A 73 3.97 -7.84 6.40
N SER A 74 2.95 -7.31 5.73
CA SER A 74 1.66 -7.00 6.38
C SER A 74 0.97 -8.25 6.93
N MET A 75 1.08 -9.40 6.24
CA MET A 75 0.58 -10.68 6.73
C MET A 75 1.36 -11.15 7.95
N LEU A 76 2.69 -11.18 7.86
CA LEU A 76 3.57 -11.58 8.96
C LEU A 76 3.31 -10.75 10.23
N ALA A 77 3.23 -9.43 10.08
CA ALA A 77 2.93 -8.52 11.19
C ALA A 77 1.55 -8.81 11.82
N GLN A 78 0.52 -9.08 11.02
CA GLN A 78 -0.82 -9.48 11.52
C GLN A 78 -0.82 -10.83 12.26
N LEU A 79 0.21 -11.67 12.06
CA LEU A 79 0.43 -12.92 12.78
C LEU A 79 1.39 -12.75 13.98
N GLY A 80 1.70 -11.51 14.36
CA GLY A 80 2.62 -11.20 15.47
C GLY A 80 4.10 -11.36 15.13
N GLN A 81 4.45 -11.60 13.86
CA GLN A 81 5.83 -11.65 13.38
C GLN A 81 6.26 -10.23 13.01
N LEU A 82 6.90 -9.55 13.95
CA LEU A 82 7.41 -8.18 13.80
C LEU A 82 8.92 -8.20 13.54
N PRO A 83 9.49 -7.12 12.98
CA PRO A 83 10.95 -7.02 12.76
C PRO A 83 11.80 -7.31 14.01
N ALA A 84 11.27 -7.04 15.21
CA ALA A 84 11.98 -7.29 16.47
C ALA A 84 12.06 -8.79 16.85
N ASN A 85 11.18 -9.65 16.34
CA ASN A 85 11.08 -11.06 16.73
C ASN A 85 11.07 -12.05 15.55
N SER A 86 11.07 -11.57 14.31
CA SER A 86 11.08 -12.38 13.10
C SER A 86 12.14 -11.89 12.12
N ARG A 87 13.08 -12.77 11.78
CA ARG A 87 14.13 -12.50 10.79
C ARG A 87 13.54 -12.15 9.43
N ALA A 88 12.51 -12.89 9.00
CA ALA A 88 11.82 -12.67 7.72
C ALA A 88 11.19 -11.27 7.67
N ALA A 89 10.48 -10.86 8.73
CA ALA A 89 9.90 -9.53 8.83
C ALA A 89 10.97 -8.41 8.87
N ALA A 90 12.09 -8.64 9.55
CA ALA A 90 13.20 -7.69 9.61
C ALA A 90 13.88 -7.50 8.24
N GLN A 91 14.05 -8.59 7.49
CA GLN A 91 14.57 -8.57 6.11
C GLN A 91 13.60 -7.85 5.18
N ALA A 92 12.31 -8.16 5.26
CA ALA A 92 11.25 -7.52 4.47
C ALA A 92 11.19 -6.01 4.70
N LEU A 93 11.28 -5.57 5.96
CA LEU A 93 11.32 -4.16 6.30
C LEU A 93 12.55 -3.48 5.67
N ARG A 94 13.74 -4.08 5.77
CA ARG A 94 14.95 -3.52 5.15
C ARG A 94 14.82 -3.45 3.63
N TYR A 95 14.30 -4.49 2.99
CA TYR A 95 14.04 -4.52 1.55
C TYR A 95 13.13 -3.35 1.15
N LEU A 96 11.95 -3.20 1.78
CA LEU A 96 11.04 -2.10 1.47
C LEU A 96 11.68 -0.72 1.69
N LEU A 97 12.48 -0.54 2.74
CA LEU A 97 13.18 0.72 2.96
C LEU A 97 14.25 1.00 1.89
N GLY A 98 14.87 -0.04 1.33
CA GLY A 98 15.83 0.05 0.24
C GLY A 98 15.18 0.37 -1.11
N GLU A 99 13.95 -0.12 -1.34
CA GLU A 99 13.17 0.11 -2.56
C GLU A 99 12.45 1.47 -2.60
N GLN A 100 12.60 2.30 -1.56
CA GLN A 100 11.94 3.60 -1.55
C GLN A 100 12.62 4.57 -2.54
N GLU A 101 11.83 5.16 -3.41
CA GLU A 101 12.30 6.15 -4.37
C GLU A 101 12.78 7.43 -3.67
N ALA A 102 13.62 8.22 -4.37
CA ALA A 102 14.14 9.48 -3.85
C ALA A 102 13.02 10.49 -3.50
N ASN A 103 11.91 10.47 -4.23
CA ASN A 103 10.73 11.30 -3.96
C ASN A 103 9.86 10.77 -2.80
N GLY A 104 10.17 9.59 -2.25
CA GLY A 104 9.46 8.95 -1.15
C GLY A 104 8.42 7.90 -1.57
N SER A 105 8.13 7.74 -2.85
CA SER A 105 7.18 6.75 -3.36
C SER A 105 7.79 5.34 -3.46
N TRP A 106 6.96 4.36 -3.81
CA TRP A 106 7.38 3.01 -4.21
C TRP A 106 6.74 2.63 -5.54
N TYR A 107 7.53 2.02 -6.42
CA TYR A 107 7.06 1.46 -7.68
C TYR A 107 6.01 0.35 -7.47
N GLY A 108 4.91 0.40 -8.23
CA GLY A 108 3.87 -0.63 -8.21
C GLY A 108 4.03 -1.57 -9.39
N ARG A 109 4.42 -2.83 -9.16
CA ARG A 109 4.62 -3.81 -10.23
C ARG A 109 3.31 -4.37 -10.78
N TRP A 110 2.27 -4.47 -9.94
CA TRP A 110 1.01 -5.15 -10.27
C TRP A 110 -0.21 -4.24 -10.27
N GLY A 111 -0.12 -3.05 -9.66
CA GLY A 111 -1.13 -2.00 -9.69
C GLY A 111 -0.52 -0.71 -10.19
N THR A 112 -1.24 0.02 -11.04
CA THR A 112 -0.80 1.30 -11.63
C THR A 112 -0.75 2.39 -10.57
N ASN A 113 0.38 3.03 -10.28
CA ASN A 113 1.76 2.55 -10.28
C ASN A 113 2.35 2.93 -8.91
N TYR A 114 2.86 4.15 -8.79
CA TYR A 114 3.47 4.64 -7.56
C TYR A 114 2.43 4.88 -6.46
N LEU A 115 1.18 5.22 -6.81
CA LEU A 115 0.08 5.27 -5.84
C LEU A 115 -0.18 3.90 -5.20
N TYR A 116 -0.19 2.84 -6.01
CA TYR A 116 -0.41 1.46 -5.55
C TYR A 116 0.74 0.94 -4.70
N GLY A 117 1.99 1.11 -5.17
CA GLY A 117 3.19 0.70 -4.46
C GLY A 117 3.32 1.44 -3.13
N THR A 118 3.16 2.77 -3.14
CA THR A 118 3.29 3.61 -1.94
C THR A 118 2.22 3.30 -0.89
N TRP A 119 0.97 3.11 -1.28
CA TRP A 119 -0.08 2.67 -0.37
C TRP A 119 0.27 1.33 0.29
N SER A 120 0.70 0.36 -0.53
CA SER A 120 1.05 -0.98 -0.06
C SER A 120 2.20 -0.93 0.95
N ALA A 121 3.28 -0.21 0.61
CA ALA A 121 4.43 0.00 1.49
C ALA A 121 4.03 0.69 2.80
N LEU A 122 3.30 1.81 2.76
CA LEU A 122 2.85 2.52 3.97
C LEU A 122 2.03 1.64 4.92
N CYS A 123 1.15 0.80 4.38
CA CYS A 123 0.40 -0.16 5.19
C CYS A 123 1.31 -1.20 5.85
N ALA A 124 2.32 -1.70 5.12
CA ALA A 124 3.28 -2.66 5.63
C ALA A 124 4.20 -2.07 6.71
N LEU A 125 4.69 -0.84 6.49
CA LEU A 125 5.50 -0.11 7.46
C LEU A 125 4.70 0.13 8.76
N GLN A 126 3.45 0.58 8.67
CA GLN A 126 2.57 0.72 9.83
C GLN A 126 2.41 -0.62 10.56
N ALA A 127 2.10 -1.70 9.83
CA ALA A 127 1.90 -3.02 10.43
C ALA A 127 3.18 -3.54 11.12
N ALA A 128 4.35 -3.26 10.54
CA ALA A 128 5.66 -3.60 11.08
C ALA A 128 6.08 -2.72 12.28
N GLY A 129 5.28 -1.74 12.67
CA GLY A 129 5.50 -0.89 13.84
C GLY A 129 6.23 0.43 13.57
N LEU A 130 6.42 0.82 12.30
CA LEU A 130 6.95 2.15 11.99
C LEU A 130 5.85 3.19 12.14
N GLY A 131 6.08 4.14 13.04
CA GLY A 131 5.16 5.24 13.31
C GLY A 131 5.21 6.36 12.25
N PRO A 132 4.26 7.32 12.33
CA PRO A 132 4.16 8.46 11.42
C PRO A 132 5.41 9.35 11.40
N GLU A 133 6.18 9.36 12.50
CA GLU A 133 7.42 10.14 12.63
C GLU A 133 8.64 9.50 11.98
N ALA A 134 8.53 8.31 11.40
CA ALA A 134 9.62 7.71 10.65
C ALA A 134 9.84 8.49 9.33
N ALA A 135 11.09 8.86 9.03
CA ALA A 135 11.40 9.63 7.83
C ALA A 135 10.88 8.99 6.51
N PRO A 136 10.98 7.66 6.31
CA PRO A 136 10.39 7.00 5.13
C PRO A 136 8.87 7.20 5.03
N VAL A 137 8.16 7.14 6.16
CA VAL A 137 6.70 7.32 6.22
C VAL A 137 6.32 8.76 5.90
N ARG A 138 7.06 9.74 6.45
CA ARG A 138 6.81 11.16 6.17
C ARG A 138 7.02 11.53 4.71
N ARG A 139 8.12 11.09 4.09
CA ARG A 139 8.40 11.36 2.67
C ARG A 139 7.31 10.80 1.77
N ALA A 140 6.88 9.57 2.03
CA ALA A 140 5.81 8.92 1.28
C ALA A 140 4.45 9.62 1.43
N ALA A 141 4.11 10.04 2.65
CA ALA A 141 2.90 10.82 2.89
C ALA A 141 2.97 12.19 2.17
N GLN A 142 4.10 12.89 2.25
CA GLN A 142 4.33 14.14 1.53
C GLN A 142 4.19 13.97 0.02
N TRP A 143 4.75 12.89 -0.53
CA TRP A 143 4.58 12.58 -1.95
C TRP A 143 3.12 12.40 -2.32
N LEU A 144 2.36 11.57 -1.58
CA LEU A 144 0.92 11.39 -1.81
C LEU A 144 0.15 12.71 -1.74
N LEU A 145 0.47 13.58 -0.78
CA LEU A 145 -0.15 14.91 -0.69
C LEU A 145 0.17 15.79 -1.90
N SER A 146 1.40 15.72 -2.42
CA SER A 146 1.86 16.55 -3.55
C SER A 146 1.26 16.15 -4.90
N VAL A 147 0.71 14.93 -5.00
CA VAL A 147 0.17 14.36 -6.25
C VAL A 147 -1.37 14.22 -6.22
N GLN A 148 -2.04 14.94 -5.31
CA GLN A 148 -3.50 15.01 -5.28
C GLN A 148 -4.02 15.95 -6.38
N ASN A 149 -5.04 15.52 -7.11
CA ASN A 149 -5.67 16.33 -8.14
C ASN A 149 -6.57 17.45 -7.55
N ASP A 150 -6.93 18.43 -8.38
CA ASP A 150 -7.79 19.56 -7.99
C ASP A 150 -9.22 19.13 -7.60
N ASP A 151 -9.71 18.02 -8.13
CA ASP A 151 -11.02 17.44 -7.79
C ASP A 151 -11.04 16.71 -6.43
N GLY A 152 -9.87 16.56 -5.79
CA GLY A 152 -9.67 15.88 -4.51
C GLY A 152 -9.27 14.41 -4.63
N GLY A 153 -9.33 13.81 -5.82
CA GLY A 153 -8.92 12.43 -6.04
C GLY A 153 -7.44 12.28 -6.36
N TRP A 154 -7.06 11.05 -6.73
CA TRP A 154 -5.74 10.69 -7.24
C TRP A 154 -5.87 9.78 -8.47
N GLY A 155 -4.93 9.90 -9.39
CA GLY A 155 -4.87 9.07 -10.58
C GLY A 155 -3.50 9.04 -11.23
N GLU A 156 -3.13 7.86 -11.71
CA GLU A 156 -2.03 7.55 -12.62
C GLU A 156 -2.58 6.69 -13.77
N ASP A 157 -1.88 6.72 -14.90
CA ASP A 157 -2.14 5.85 -16.05
C ASP A 157 -0.88 5.10 -16.49
N GLY A 158 -0.96 4.39 -17.61
CA GLY A 158 0.15 3.59 -18.14
C GLY A 158 1.40 4.40 -18.50
N SER A 159 1.31 5.73 -18.66
CA SER A 159 2.46 6.58 -18.91
C SER A 159 3.45 6.61 -17.74
N SER A 160 2.97 6.34 -16.52
CA SER A 160 3.81 6.22 -15.33
C SER A 160 4.83 5.07 -15.39
N TYR A 161 4.72 4.16 -16.36
CA TYR A 161 5.64 3.04 -16.57
C TYR A 161 6.69 3.28 -17.66
N ARG A 162 6.69 4.46 -18.31
CA ARG A 162 7.67 4.77 -19.37
C ARG A 162 9.10 4.73 -18.85
N LEU A 163 10.04 4.32 -19.71
CA LEU A 163 11.45 4.22 -19.36
C LEU A 163 12.11 5.58 -19.07
N ASP A 164 11.58 6.64 -19.65
CA ASP A 164 12.05 8.01 -19.49
C ASP A 164 11.23 8.80 -18.47
N TYR A 165 10.41 8.14 -17.64
CA TYR A 165 9.61 8.78 -16.60
C TYR A 165 10.48 9.71 -15.71
N ARG A 166 10.00 10.94 -15.48
CA ARG A 166 10.73 12.00 -14.75
C ARG A 166 10.04 12.45 -13.46
N GLY A 167 8.96 11.78 -13.06
CA GLY A 167 8.17 12.14 -11.89
C GLY A 167 6.68 12.18 -12.23
N HIS A 168 5.87 12.48 -11.21
CA HIS A 168 4.42 12.42 -11.31
C HIS A 168 3.87 13.28 -12.46
N GLU A 169 3.05 12.64 -13.30
CA GLU A 169 2.26 13.26 -14.36
C GLU A 169 0.79 13.04 -14.00
N SER A 170 0.04 14.13 -13.88
CA SER A 170 -1.36 14.08 -13.49
C SER A 170 -2.18 13.27 -14.50
N ALA A 171 -2.92 12.28 -14.01
CA ALA A 171 -3.94 11.57 -14.77
C ALA A 171 -5.33 11.77 -14.13
N PRO A 172 -6.44 11.54 -14.85
CA PRO A 172 -7.78 11.63 -14.28
C PRO A 172 -7.90 10.79 -13.01
N SER A 173 -8.52 11.34 -11.98
CA SER A 173 -8.73 10.61 -10.74
C SER A 173 -9.56 9.36 -10.96
N THR A 174 -9.24 8.31 -10.20
CA THR A 174 -10.03 7.08 -10.24
C THR A 174 -10.42 6.64 -8.83
N PRO A 175 -11.58 5.97 -8.65
CA PRO A 175 -12.03 5.53 -7.34
C PRO A 175 -11.02 4.62 -6.63
N SER A 176 -10.42 3.66 -7.33
CA SER A 176 -9.48 2.72 -6.71
C SER A 176 -8.16 3.40 -6.30
N GLN A 177 -7.61 4.26 -7.14
CA GLN A 177 -6.36 4.98 -6.88
C GLN A 177 -6.52 6.03 -5.79
N THR A 178 -7.64 6.76 -5.79
CA THR A 178 -8.02 7.66 -4.68
C THR A 178 -8.11 6.89 -3.37
N ALA A 179 -8.74 5.72 -3.38
CA ALA A 179 -8.82 4.87 -2.20
C ALA A 179 -7.44 4.38 -1.72
N TRP A 180 -6.51 4.03 -2.61
CA TRP A 180 -5.14 3.67 -2.23
C TRP A 180 -4.41 4.82 -1.54
N ALA A 181 -4.44 6.02 -2.13
CA ALA A 181 -3.85 7.21 -1.53
C ALA A 181 -4.43 7.48 -0.13
N LEU A 182 -5.76 7.43 0.01
CA LEU A 182 -6.45 7.59 1.30
C LEU A 182 -6.03 6.54 2.33
N LEU A 183 -5.98 5.27 1.95
CA LEU A 183 -5.56 4.18 2.83
C LEU A 183 -4.09 4.36 3.26
N GLY A 184 -3.21 4.79 2.34
CA GLY A 184 -1.80 5.09 2.60
C GLY A 184 -1.63 6.26 3.57
N LEU A 185 -2.27 7.39 3.30
CA LEU A 185 -2.28 8.56 4.17
C LEU A 185 -2.82 8.24 5.57
N MET A 186 -3.90 7.45 5.66
CA MET A 186 -4.40 6.99 6.96
C MET A 186 -3.48 5.99 7.66
N ALA A 187 -2.68 5.20 6.92
CA ALA A 187 -1.64 4.35 7.52
C ALA A 187 -0.47 5.20 8.05
N ALA A 188 -0.17 6.32 7.38
CA ALA A 188 0.83 7.30 7.79
C ALA A 188 0.34 8.27 8.90
N GLY A 189 -0.85 8.06 9.48
CA GLY A 189 -1.39 8.93 10.53
C GLY A 189 -1.94 10.28 10.04
N CYS A 190 -2.01 10.51 8.73
CA CYS A 190 -2.42 11.78 8.11
C CYS A 190 -3.94 11.96 8.00
N ARG A 191 -4.74 11.19 8.75
CA ARG A 191 -6.21 11.20 8.66
C ARG A 191 -6.81 12.60 8.75
N GLY A 192 -6.30 13.43 9.66
CA GLY A 192 -6.85 14.76 9.94
C GLY A 192 -6.49 15.84 8.92
N LEU A 193 -5.71 15.51 7.90
CA LEU A 193 -5.31 16.50 6.90
C LEU A 193 -6.46 16.81 5.93
N PRO A 194 -6.61 18.08 5.49
CA PRO A 194 -7.65 18.48 4.53
C PRO A 194 -7.64 17.67 3.23
N ALA A 195 -6.46 17.25 2.76
CA ALA A 195 -6.31 16.39 1.60
C ALA A 195 -7.09 15.08 1.72
N VAL A 196 -7.10 14.45 2.91
CA VAL A 196 -7.87 13.21 3.15
C VAL A 196 -9.36 13.50 3.09
N ALA A 197 -9.84 14.60 3.68
CA ALA A 197 -11.25 14.99 3.59
C ALA A 197 -11.69 15.20 2.12
N ARG A 198 -10.89 15.92 1.33
CA ARG A 198 -11.15 16.11 -0.11
C ARG A 198 -11.23 14.79 -0.90
N GLY A 199 -10.40 13.82 -0.58
CA GLY A 199 -10.46 12.50 -1.21
C GLY A 199 -11.68 11.68 -0.80
N ILE A 200 -12.14 11.82 0.44
CA ILE A 200 -13.39 11.22 0.89
C ILE A 200 -14.58 11.86 0.17
N ASP A 201 -14.60 13.19 0.06
CA ASP A 201 -15.64 13.92 -0.66
C ASP A 201 -15.67 13.54 -2.15
N TYR A 202 -14.50 13.35 -2.78
CA TYR A 202 -14.39 12.79 -4.12
C TYR A 202 -15.08 11.43 -4.21
N LEU A 203 -14.75 10.48 -3.32
CA LEU A 203 -15.38 9.15 -3.35
C LEU A 203 -16.89 9.22 -3.11
N LEU A 204 -17.37 10.07 -2.20
CA LEU A 204 -18.80 10.20 -1.96
C LEU A 204 -19.54 10.82 -3.15
N ARG A 205 -18.92 11.80 -3.83
CA ARG A 205 -19.48 12.46 -5.02
C ARG A 205 -19.53 11.53 -6.23
N GLU A 206 -18.49 10.71 -6.43
CA GLU A 206 -18.42 9.76 -7.55
C GLU A 206 -19.20 8.46 -7.29
N GLN A 207 -19.81 8.31 -6.11
CA GLN A 207 -20.64 7.14 -5.81
C GLN A 207 -21.96 7.20 -6.58
N ARG A 208 -22.28 6.13 -7.29
CA ARG A 208 -23.52 5.96 -8.03
C ARG A 208 -24.70 5.66 -7.09
N ALA A 209 -25.91 5.80 -7.63
CA ALA A 209 -27.16 5.48 -6.91
C ALA A 209 -27.27 4.01 -6.45
N ASP A 210 -26.56 3.08 -7.10
CA ASP A 210 -26.49 1.67 -6.70
C ASP A 210 -25.43 1.40 -5.59
N GLY A 211 -24.76 2.46 -5.11
CA GLY A 211 -23.75 2.40 -4.06
C GLY A 211 -22.36 1.99 -4.53
N LEU A 212 -22.14 1.82 -5.84
CA LEU A 212 -20.84 1.46 -6.43
C LEU A 212 -20.19 2.66 -7.14
N TRP A 213 -18.99 2.43 -7.68
CA TRP A 213 -18.27 3.39 -8.52
C TRP A 213 -17.98 2.82 -9.89
N ASP A 214 -17.93 3.69 -10.89
CA ASP A 214 -17.44 3.36 -12.22
C ASP A 214 -15.95 3.71 -12.34
N GLU A 215 -15.22 2.87 -13.07
CA GLU A 215 -13.81 3.10 -13.35
C GLU A 215 -13.47 2.46 -14.69
N GLN A 216 -13.33 3.28 -15.74
CA GLN A 216 -12.97 2.79 -17.08
C GLN A 216 -11.46 2.65 -17.27
N HIS A 217 -10.67 3.43 -16.54
CA HIS A 217 -9.21 3.40 -16.60
C HIS A 217 -8.65 2.08 -16.06
N TYR A 218 -7.54 1.62 -16.67
CA TYR A 218 -6.82 0.43 -16.24
C TYR A 218 -5.91 0.78 -15.05
N THR A 219 -6.24 0.25 -13.88
CA THR A 219 -5.51 0.50 -12.62
C THR A 219 -4.64 -0.68 -12.21
N ALA A 220 -4.53 -1.70 -13.06
CA ALA A 220 -3.64 -2.83 -12.84
C ALA A 220 -2.82 -3.19 -14.06
N VAL A 221 -1.74 -3.92 -13.81
CA VAL A 221 -0.71 -4.22 -14.80
C VAL A 221 -0.32 -5.69 -14.69
N GLY A 222 -0.32 -6.40 -15.81
CA GLY A 222 0.34 -7.70 -15.87
C GLY A 222 1.81 -7.53 -16.27
N PHE A 223 2.07 -6.80 -17.35
CA PHE A 223 3.42 -6.48 -17.82
C PHE A 223 3.53 -4.97 -18.08
N PRO A 224 4.31 -4.23 -17.27
CA PRO A 224 4.51 -2.80 -17.44
C PRO A 224 4.87 -2.44 -18.88
N ARG A 225 4.21 -1.39 -19.42
CA ARG A 225 4.34 -0.91 -20.81
C ARG A 225 3.68 -1.78 -21.90
N VAL A 226 3.25 -3.00 -21.59
CA VAL A 226 2.85 -3.98 -22.62
C VAL A 226 1.43 -4.49 -22.41
N PHE A 227 1.05 -4.79 -21.16
CA PHE A 227 -0.20 -5.48 -20.86
C PHE A 227 -0.83 -4.96 -19.57
N TYR A 228 -1.99 -4.32 -19.73
CA TYR A 228 -2.76 -3.67 -18.67
C TYR A 228 -4.06 -4.43 -18.39
N LEU A 229 -4.47 -4.43 -17.13
CA LEU A 229 -5.59 -5.21 -16.61
C LEU A 229 -6.62 -4.31 -15.94
N ARG A 230 -7.89 -4.70 -16.07
CA ARG A 230 -9.00 -4.07 -15.35
C ARG A 230 -9.55 -5.07 -14.34
N TYR A 231 -9.28 -4.83 -13.07
CA TYR A 231 -9.96 -5.54 -12.00
C TYR A 231 -11.30 -4.87 -11.69
N HIS A 232 -12.39 -5.41 -12.22
CA HIS A 232 -13.74 -4.85 -12.00
C HIS A 232 -14.14 -4.71 -10.52
N GLY A 233 -13.52 -5.50 -9.64
CA GLY A 233 -13.75 -5.42 -8.19
C GLY A 233 -13.10 -4.20 -7.53
N TYR A 234 -12.06 -3.60 -8.11
CA TYR A 234 -11.27 -2.54 -7.47
C TYR A 234 -12.09 -1.29 -7.19
N ALA A 235 -12.83 -0.80 -8.18
CA ALA A 235 -13.74 0.34 -8.04
C ALA A 235 -14.85 0.11 -7.01
N ARG A 236 -15.15 -1.14 -6.63
CA ARG A 236 -16.18 -1.46 -5.64
C ARG A 236 -15.60 -1.63 -4.24
N TYR A 237 -14.54 -2.43 -4.16
CA TYR A 237 -13.94 -2.84 -2.89
C TYR A 237 -13.10 -1.74 -2.25
N PHE A 238 -12.24 -1.05 -3.03
CA PHE A 238 -11.29 -0.10 -2.45
C PHE A 238 -11.96 1.16 -1.91
N PRO A 239 -12.89 1.83 -2.63
CA PRO A 239 -13.60 2.97 -2.07
C PRO A 239 -14.35 2.64 -0.79
N LEU A 240 -15.07 1.51 -0.77
CA LEU A 240 -15.76 1.04 0.43
C LEU A 240 -14.79 0.82 1.60
N TRP A 241 -13.63 0.21 1.33
CA TRP A 241 -12.60 0.00 2.36
C TRP A 241 -12.04 1.33 2.89
N ALA A 242 -11.73 2.28 2.00
CA ALA A 242 -11.22 3.60 2.38
C ALA A 242 -12.24 4.36 3.24
N LEU A 243 -13.50 4.42 2.82
CA LEU A 243 -14.60 5.06 3.57
C LEU A 243 -14.82 4.39 4.94
N ALA A 244 -14.84 3.06 4.99
CA ALA A 244 -15.01 2.32 6.24
C ALA A 244 -13.83 2.54 7.20
N ARG A 245 -12.59 2.54 6.69
CA ARG A 245 -11.40 2.85 7.50
C ARG A 245 -11.45 4.28 8.01
N TYR A 246 -11.83 5.24 7.14
CA TYR A 246 -11.99 6.64 7.49
C TYR A 246 -12.93 6.77 8.69
N ARG A 247 -14.18 6.31 8.56
CA ARG A 247 -15.17 6.32 9.64
C ARG A 247 -14.67 5.65 10.94
N ASN A 248 -14.03 4.50 10.84
CA ASN A 248 -13.61 3.75 12.03
C ASN A 248 -12.47 4.41 12.80
N LEU A 249 -11.61 5.18 12.13
CA LEU A 249 -10.55 5.95 12.81
C LEU A 249 -11.11 7.19 13.52
N GLU A 250 -12.27 7.69 13.11
CA GLU A 250 -13.00 8.76 13.79
C GLU A 250 -13.54 8.34 15.15
N GLY A 251 -13.94 7.07 15.28
CA GLY A 251 -14.42 6.48 16.54
C GLY A 251 -13.33 6.17 17.57
N VAL A 252 -12.04 6.24 17.19
CA VAL A 252 -10.90 6.05 18.10
C VAL A 252 -10.47 7.41 18.65
N ARG A 253 -11.36 8.05 19.43
CA ARG A 253 -10.96 9.18 20.26
C ARG A 253 -10.18 8.60 21.45
N LYS A 254 -8.87 8.84 21.54
CA LYS A 254 -8.15 8.63 22.82
C LYS A 254 -8.91 9.42 23.89
N PRO A 255 -9.14 8.86 25.11
CA PRO A 255 -9.56 9.68 26.23
C PRO A 255 -8.59 10.86 26.31
N ALA A 256 -9.12 12.08 26.36
CA ALA A 256 -8.28 13.22 26.71
C ALA A 256 -7.74 12.94 28.10
N ASP A 257 -6.42 12.81 28.23
CA ASP A 257 -5.80 12.90 29.55
C ASP A 257 -6.21 14.26 30.11
N ALA A 258 -6.88 14.24 31.26
CA ALA A 258 -7.55 15.39 31.86
C ALA A 258 -6.58 16.47 32.39
N ASN A 259 -5.39 16.62 31.80
CA ASN A 259 -4.34 17.53 32.26
C ASN A 259 -3.76 18.47 31.18
N ASP A 260 -4.13 18.34 29.91
CA ASP A 260 -3.54 19.18 28.83
C ASP A 260 -4.38 20.43 28.50
N ALA A 261 -5.03 21.03 29.51
CA ALA A 261 -5.77 22.27 29.33
C ALA A 261 -4.89 23.54 29.28
N ASN A 262 -3.56 23.43 29.12
CA ASN A 262 -2.68 24.60 29.19
C ASN A 262 -1.59 24.73 28.12
N ASP A 263 -1.58 23.94 27.05
CA ASP A 263 -0.66 24.13 25.92
C ASP A 263 -1.42 24.34 24.59
N ALA A 264 -2.28 25.35 24.58
CA ALA A 264 -2.89 25.86 23.35
C ALA A 264 -1.98 26.93 22.70
N ALA A 265 -0.78 26.52 22.24
CA ALA A 265 0.01 27.32 21.28
C ALA A 265 1.15 26.49 20.64
N GLY A 266 0.93 26.05 19.39
CA GLY A 266 2.01 25.93 18.41
C GLY A 266 2.89 24.68 18.45
N ARG A 267 2.57 23.70 17.60
CA ARG A 267 3.50 22.97 16.72
C ARG A 267 2.72 22.01 15.82
N MET A 268 2.37 22.47 14.62
CA MET A 268 2.01 21.60 13.50
C MET A 268 3.32 21.05 12.89
N PRO A 269 3.52 19.73 12.77
CA PRO A 269 4.77 19.18 12.23
C PRO A 269 4.82 19.14 10.68
N TRP A 270 3.79 19.65 10.01
CA TRP A 270 3.69 19.66 8.55
C TRP A 270 3.68 21.11 8.06
N GLY A 271 4.87 21.68 7.90
CA GLY A 271 5.07 22.95 7.21
C GLY A 271 4.87 22.78 5.70
N MET A 272 4.18 23.75 5.10
CA MET A 272 4.23 24.04 3.67
C MET A 272 5.67 24.34 3.22
#